data_AF-A0A951JKN7-F1
#
_entry.id   AF-A0A951JKN7-F1
#
_cell.length_a   1.000
_cell.length_b   1.000
_cell.length_c   1.000
_cell.angle_alpha   90.00
_cell.angle_beta   90.00
_cell.angle_gamma   90.00
#
_symmetry.space_group_name_H-M   'P 1'
#
loop_
_entity.id
_entity.type
_entity.pdbx_description
1 polymer ?
#
loop_
_entity_poly.entity_id
_entity_poly.type
_entity_poly.pdbx_seq_one_letter_code
_entity_poly.pdbx_strand_id
1 'polypeptide(L)'
;MRTRRRQMAFVAVEDNLRLDLILYAFWAVFWLLNGLDKFFNGTQEVGPFGPRTVGWFGVNRDEKFIDYFSRLYLPEEMALAALYTFAVVEIVVGAVFLVMLLRPRVDTMVHRLAFKMNMLLFFAFSVGDILFGDRQELWEHGTFMILTLMTYQLYLARSAEHAEVLGPEYARAADLNQDNRVSTEEFDQFMDRLRTACVAPAPPEAAAPKTPTGIA
;
A
#
# COMPACT_ATOMS: atom_id res chain seq x y z
N MET A 1 -9.50 36.47 -17.88
CA MET A 1 -10.01 35.12 -18.23
C MET A 1 -8.92 34.08 -18.53
N ARG A 2 -7.82 34.41 -19.24
CA ARG A 2 -6.70 33.46 -19.49
C ARG A 2 -6.00 32.92 -18.24
N THR A 3 -5.91 33.72 -17.18
CA THR A 3 -5.28 33.38 -15.89
C THR A 3 -6.05 32.32 -15.10
N ARG A 4 -7.39 32.40 -15.07
CA ARG A 4 -8.24 31.39 -14.39
C ARG A 4 -8.17 30.01 -15.04
N ARG A 5 -8.12 29.93 -16.38
CA ARG A 5 -7.99 28.65 -17.09
C ARG A 5 -6.64 27.96 -16.82
N ARG A 6 -5.56 28.75 -16.69
CA ARG A 6 -4.24 28.21 -16.31
C ARG A 6 -4.23 27.70 -14.87
N GLN A 7 -4.83 28.44 -13.94
CA GLN A 7 -4.94 28.00 -12.54
C GLN A 7 -5.75 26.72 -12.39
N MET A 8 -6.90 26.59 -13.08
CA MET A 8 -7.69 25.35 -13.04
C MET A 8 -6.97 24.15 -13.66
N ALA A 9 -6.14 24.35 -14.69
CA ALA A 9 -5.33 23.28 -15.26
C ALA A 9 -4.23 22.81 -14.32
N PHE A 10 -3.57 23.73 -13.60
CA PHE A 10 -2.55 23.38 -12.60
C PHE A 10 -3.15 22.59 -11.43
N VAL A 11 -4.27 23.05 -10.88
CA VAL A 11 -4.97 22.35 -9.78
C VAL A 11 -5.44 20.97 -10.24
N ALA A 12 -6.01 20.85 -11.44
CA ALA A 12 -6.40 19.55 -11.97
C ALA A 12 -5.21 18.59 -12.18
N VAL A 13 -4.04 19.10 -12.55
CA VAL A 13 -2.83 18.29 -12.68
C VAL A 13 -2.33 17.86 -11.29
N GLU A 14 -2.28 18.76 -10.33
CA GLU A 14 -1.91 18.49 -8.93
C GLU A 14 -2.81 17.44 -8.28
N ASP A 15 -4.13 17.55 -8.49
CA ASP A 15 -5.13 16.60 -7.98
C ASP A 15 -5.00 15.19 -8.61
N ASN A 16 -4.47 15.08 -9.83
CA ASN A 16 -4.33 13.81 -10.55
C ASN A 16 -2.92 13.18 -10.44
N LEU A 17 -1.86 13.98 -10.29
CA LEU A 17 -0.46 13.54 -10.13
C LEU A 17 -0.05 13.55 -8.66
N ARG A 18 -0.81 12.83 -7.85
CA ARG A 18 -0.55 12.79 -6.43
C ARG A 18 0.68 11.93 -6.13
N LEU A 19 1.62 12.50 -5.39
CA LEU A 19 2.89 11.84 -5.09
C LEU A 19 2.71 10.50 -4.36
N ASP A 20 1.74 10.40 -3.44
CA ASP A 20 1.44 9.16 -2.73
C ASP A 20 0.96 8.04 -3.67
N LEU A 21 0.10 8.38 -4.64
CA LEU A 21 -0.37 7.42 -5.65
C LEU A 21 0.75 6.98 -6.59
N ILE A 22 1.63 7.91 -7.00
CA ILE A 22 2.81 7.60 -7.82
C ILE A 22 3.72 6.62 -7.06
N LEU A 23 3.94 6.85 -5.77
CA LEU A 23 4.76 5.97 -4.95
C LEU A 23 4.11 4.60 -4.73
N TYR A 24 2.79 4.52 -4.57
CA TYR A 24 2.09 3.22 -4.48
C TYR A 24 2.17 2.45 -5.80
N ALA A 25 1.99 3.15 -6.93
CA ALA A 25 2.18 2.56 -8.25
C ALA A 25 3.62 2.09 -8.46
N PHE A 26 4.60 2.88 -8.02
CA PHE A 26 6.01 2.47 -8.02
C PHE A 26 6.21 1.18 -7.23
N TRP A 27 5.74 1.10 -5.98
CA TRP A 27 5.92 -0.12 -5.17
C TRP A 27 5.19 -1.34 -5.74
N ALA A 28 3.98 -1.15 -6.28
CA ALA A 28 3.23 -2.21 -6.94
C ALA A 28 4.01 -2.75 -8.15
N VAL A 29 4.43 -1.87 -9.06
CA VAL A 29 5.14 -2.27 -10.27
C VAL A 29 6.51 -2.83 -9.94
N PHE A 30 7.26 -2.19 -9.03
CA PHE A 30 8.57 -2.64 -8.59
C PHE A 30 8.52 -4.08 -8.11
N TRP A 31 7.66 -4.40 -7.14
CA TRP A 31 7.60 -5.74 -6.57
C TRP A 31 7.03 -6.80 -7.52
N LEU A 32 6.00 -6.45 -8.30
CA LEU A 32 5.46 -7.36 -9.29
C LEU A 32 6.50 -7.70 -10.36
N LEU A 33 7.20 -6.70 -10.90
CA LEU A 33 8.23 -6.94 -11.90
C LEU A 33 9.42 -7.69 -11.30
N ASN A 34 9.88 -7.34 -10.10
CA ASN A 34 11.01 -8.04 -9.46
C ASN A 34 10.71 -9.51 -9.17
N GLY A 35 9.49 -9.80 -8.72
CA GLY A 35 9.07 -11.17 -8.44
C GLY A 35 8.85 -11.98 -9.72
N LEU A 36 8.19 -11.39 -10.72
CA LEU A 36 7.98 -12.04 -12.03
C LEU A 36 9.29 -12.26 -12.79
N ASP A 37 10.23 -11.32 -12.72
CA ASP A 37 11.56 -11.43 -13.33
C ASP A 37 12.29 -12.70 -12.86
N LYS A 38 12.11 -13.12 -11.60
CA LYS A 38 12.71 -14.35 -11.09
C LYS A 38 12.15 -15.62 -11.75
N PHE A 39 10.88 -15.63 -12.17
CA PHE A 39 10.27 -16.76 -12.88
C PHE A 39 10.55 -16.75 -14.38
N PHE A 40 10.76 -15.57 -14.95
CA PHE A 40 10.97 -15.39 -16.38
C PHE A 40 12.40 -14.95 -16.71
N ASN A 41 13.36 -15.20 -15.82
CA ASN A 41 14.73 -14.72 -16.00
C ASN A 41 15.33 -15.24 -17.31
N GLY A 42 16.15 -14.41 -17.95
CA GLY A 42 16.75 -14.74 -19.23
C GLY A 42 17.81 -15.83 -19.09
N THR A 43 17.61 -16.97 -19.73
CA THR A 43 18.62 -18.02 -19.89
C THR A 43 19.32 -17.86 -21.23
N GLN A 44 20.65 -18.02 -21.26
CA GLN A 44 21.41 -18.01 -22.50
C GLN A 44 21.35 -19.40 -23.13
N GLU A 45 20.61 -19.53 -24.23
CA GLU A 45 20.54 -20.75 -25.01
C GLU A 45 21.45 -20.64 -26.25
N VAL A 46 22.22 -21.69 -26.56
CA VAL A 46 22.93 -21.77 -27.84
C VAL A 46 21.98 -22.31 -28.91
N GLY A 47 21.49 -21.42 -29.77
CA GLY A 47 20.65 -21.79 -30.91
C GLY A 47 21.46 -22.07 -32.17
N PRO A 48 20.80 -22.53 -33.26
CA PRO A 48 21.44 -22.81 -34.55
C PRO A 48 22.16 -21.61 -35.19
N PHE A 49 21.86 -20.39 -34.72
CA PHE A 49 22.40 -19.13 -35.25
C PHE A 49 23.27 -18.38 -34.22
N GLY A 50 23.69 -19.05 -33.15
CA GLY A 50 24.48 -18.46 -32.07
C GLY A 50 23.72 -18.36 -30.74
N PRO A 51 24.36 -17.80 -29.69
CA PRO A 51 23.74 -17.61 -28.39
C PRO A 51 22.57 -16.62 -28.49
N ARG A 52 21.43 -17.00 -27.92
CA ARG A 52 20.22 -16.18 -27.79
C ARG A 52 19.75 -16.22 -26.35
N THR A 53 19.23 -15.11 -25.86
CA THR A 53 18.57 -15.07 -24.55
C THR A 53 17.10 -15.47 -24.71
N VAL A 54 16.66 -16.45 -23.95
CA VAL A 54 15.25 -16.87 -23.85
C VAL A 54 14.74 -16.47 -22.48
N GLY A 55 13.70 -15.65 -22.42
CA GLY A 55 13.18 -15.04 -21.19
C GLY A 55 13.26 -13.52 -21.21
N TRP A 56 13.11 -12.89 -20.05
CA TRP A 56 13.22 -11.46 -19.87
C TRP A 56 14.68 -11.01 -19.86
N PHE A 57 14.92 -9.79 -20.35
CA PHE A 57 16.24 -9.19 -20.34
C PHE A 57 16.63 -8.79 -18.92
N GLY A 58 17.82 -9.20 -18.47
CA GLY A 58 18.28 -8.91 -17.12
C GLY A 58 19.43 -9.81 -16.67
N VAL A 59 19.72 -9.78 -15.37
CA VAL A 59 20.66 -10.70 -14.73
C VAL A 59 19.97 -12.06 -14.54
N ASN A 60 20.63 -13.16 -14.88
CA ASN A 60 20.12 -14.49 -14.56
C ASN A 60 20.09 -14.66 -13.02
N ARG A 61 18.88 -14.62 -12.44
CA ARG A 61 18.68 -14.63 -10.99
C ARG A 61 18.97 -16.00 -10.38
N ASP A 62 18.79 -17.08 -11.15
CA ASP A 62 19.10 -18.44 -10.70
C ASP A 62 20.61 -18.55 -10.49
N GLU A 63 21.40 -18.24 -11.53
CA GLU A 63 22.86 -18.26 -11.47
C GLU A 63 23.40 -17.37 -10.34
N LYS A 64 22.84 -16.16 -10.19
CA LYS A 64 23.26 -15.23 -9.15
C LYS A 64 22.98 -15.76 -7.73
N PHE A 65 21.81 -16.35 -7.48
CA PHE A 65 21.49 -16.93 -6.18
C PHE A 65 22.30 -18.20 -5.89
N ILE A 66 22.56 -19.03 -6.92
CA ILE A 66 23.45 -20.19 -6.80
C ILE A 66 24.85 -19.74 -6.38
N ASP A 67 25.38 -18.68 -7.02
CA ASP A 67 26.68 -18.12 -6.64
C ASP A 67 26.69 -17.65 -5.18
N TYR A 68 25.66 -16.93 -4.73
CA TYR A 68 25.54 -16.51 -3.32
C TYR A 68 25.57 -17.67 -2.32
N PHE A 69 24.79 -18.72 -2.57
CA PHE A 69 24.72 -19.86 -1.66
C PHE A 69 25.99 -20.70 -1.71
N SER A 70 26.65 -20.77 -2.87
CA SER A 70 27.94 -21.46 -3.01
C SER A 70 29.03 -20.84 -2.14
N ARG A 71 29.02 -19.52 -1.94
CA ARG A 71 29.95 -18.80 -1.04
C ARG A 71 29.77 -19.19 0.43
N LEU A 72 28.59 -19.68 0.79
CA LEU A 72 28.28 -20.21 2.13
C LEU A 72 28.38 -21.74 2.20
N TYR A 73 28.87 -22.39 1.15
CA TYR A 73 28.91 -23.85 1.03
C TYR A 73 27.54 -24.52 1.16
N LEU A 74 26.48 -23.82 0.71
CA LEU A 74 25.11 -24.34 0.68
C LEU A 74 24.78 -24.91 -0.71
N PRO A 75 23.91 -25.93 -0.79
CA PRO A 75 23.52 -26.54 -2.05
C PRO A 75 22.66 -25.63 -2.91
N GLU A 76 22.75 -25.80 -4.22
CA GLU A 76 21.96 -25.09 -5.25
C GLU A 76 20.45 -25.19 -5.01
N GLU A 77 19.96 -26.36 -4.60
CA GLU A 77 18.53 -26.58 -4.33
C GLU A 77 17.99 -25.59 -3.28
N MET A 78 18.79 -25.28 -2.25
CA MET A 78 18.40 -24.29 -1.24
C MET A 78 18.42 -22.86 -1.80
N ALA A 79 19.33 -22.57 -2.72
CA ALA A 79 19.41 -21.26 -3.37
C ALA A 79 18.16 -20.99 -4.21
N LEU A 80 17.77 -21.96 -5.04
CA LEU A 80 16.57 -21.87 -5.89
C LEU A 80 15.30 -21.85 -5.04
N ALA A 81 15.21 -22.69 -3.99
CA ALA A 81 14.08 -22.68 -3.07
C ALA A 81 13.92 -21.31 -2.39
N ALA A 82 15.02 -20.71 -1.92
CA ALA A 82 15.00 -19.37 -1.34
C ALA A 82 14.59 -18.31 -2.38
N LEU A 83 15.19 -18.35 -3.58
CA LEU A 83 14.89 -17.42 -4.68
C LEU A 83 13.40 -17.38 -5.01
N TYR A 84 12.79 -18.54 -5.28
CA TYR A 84 11.38 -18.60 -5.66
C TYR A 84 10.44 -18.34 -4.49
N THR A 85 10.85 -18.64 -3.25
CA THR A 85 10.10 -18.22 -2.06
C THR A 85 10.03 -16.70 -1.97
N PHE A 86 11.16 -16.00 -2.14
CA PHE A 86 11.16 -14.54 -2.18
C PHE A 86 10.35 -14.02 -3.36
N ALA A 87 10.45 -14.63 -4.55
CA ALA A 87 9.66 -14.24 -5.71
C ALA A 87 8.15 -14.24 -5.44
N VAL A 88 7.63 -15.28 -4.78
CA VAL A 88 6.21 -15.35 -4.39
C VAL A 88 5.87 -14.25 -3.39
N VAL A 89 6.68 -14.05 -2.35
CA VAL A 89 6.44 -13.02 -1.33
C VAL A 89 6.43 -11.62 -1.96
N GLU A 90 7.38 -11.34 -2.85
CA GLU A 90 7.45 -10.08 -3.60
C GLU A 90 6.19 -9.84 -4.43
N ILE A 91 5.73 -10.84 -5.19
CA ILE A 91 4.48 -10.72 -5.97
C ILE A 91 3.29 -10.42 -5.07
N VAL A 92 3.19 -11.11 -3.91
CA VAL A 92 2.11 -10.87 -2.94
C VAL A 92 2.16 -9.43 -2.42
N VAL A 93 3.33 -8.94 -2.02
CA VAL A 93 3.50 -7.55 -1.56
C VAL A 93 3.15 -6.56 -2.66
N GLY A 94 3.62 -6.79 -3.89
CA GLY A 94 3.29 -5.96 -5.06
C GLY A 94 1.79 -5.94 -5.36
N ALA A 95 1.11 -7.09 -5.25
CA ALA A 95 -0.33 -7.19 -5.41
C ALA A 95 -1.10 -6.42 -4.33
N VAL A 96 -0.62 -6.42 -3.07
CA VAL A 96 -1.22 -5.62 -2.00
C VAL A 96 -1.11 -4.12 -2.31
N PHE A 97 0.05 -3.64 -2.77
CA PHE A 97 0.20 -2.24 -3.22
C PHE A 97 -0.69 -1.92 -4.41
N LEU A 98 -0.84 -2.85 -5.36
CA LEU A 98 -1.76 -2.69 -6.48
C LEU A 98 -3.22 -2.59 -6.01
N VAL A 99 -3.63 -3.40 -5.03
CA VAL A 99 -4.97 -3.31 -4.43
C VAL A 99 -5.17 -1.96 -3.74
N MET A 100 -4.16 -1.45 -3.01
CA MET A 100 -4.19 -0.11 -2.41
C MET A 100 -4.34 1.00 -3.45
N LEU A 101 -3.71 0.85 -4.62
CA LEU A 101 -3.84 1.79 -5.73
C LEU A 101 -5.23 1.75 -6.39
N LEU A 102 -5.77 0.55 -6.60
CA LEU A 102 -7.05 0.35 -7.30
C LEU A 102 -8.27 0.54 -6.41
N ARG A 103 -8.11 0.39 -5.08
CA ARG A 103 -9.20 0.53 -4.11
C ARG A 103 -8.92 1.68 -3.15
N PRO A 104 -9.58 2.84 -3.32
CA PRO A 104 -9.33 4.02 -2.48
C PRO A 104 -9.79 3.88 -1.02
N ARG A 105 -10.49 2.79 -0.67
CA ARG A 105 -11.04 2.52 0.69
C ARG A 105 -10.43 1.26 1.32
N VAL A 106 -9.13 1.08 1.18
CA VAL A 106 -8.42 -0.01 1.85
C VAL A 106 -8.16 0.38 3.31
N ASP A 107 -8.37 -0.56 4.23
CA ASP A 107 -8.15 -0.38 5.66
C ASP A 107 -6.71 0.12 5.96
N THR A 108 -6.59 1.05 6.90
CA THR A 108 -5.34 1.53 7.51
C THR A 108 -4.45 0.37 7.98
N MET A 109 -5.03 -0.72 8.50
CA MET A 109 -4.28 -1.92 8.87
C MET A 109 -3.52 -2.50 7.69
N VAL A 110 -4.14 -2.59 6.51
CA VAL A 110 -3.53 -3.13 5.30
C VAL A 110 -2.39 -2.23 4.83
N HIS A 111 -2.57 -0.90 4.86
CA HIS A 111 -1.50 0.06 4.57
C HIS A 111 -0.29 -0.17 5.49
N ARG A 112 -0.52 -0.19 6.81
CA ARG A 112 0.54 -0.41 7.81
C ARG A 112 1.23 -1.76 7.61
N LEU A 113 0.47 -2.82 7.33
CA LEU A 113 1.01 -4.14 7.10
C LEU A 113 1.87 -4.17 5.82
N ALA A 114 1.39 -3.59 4.72
CA ALA A 114 2.12 -3.52 3.46
C ALA A 114 3.48 -2.82 3.63
N PHE A 115 3.52 -1.67 4.30
CA PHE A 115 4.78 -0.96 4.56
C PHE A 115 5.72 -1.71 5.51
N LYS A 116 5.19 -2.41 6.53
CA LYS A 116 6.00 -3.26 7.40
C LYS A 116 6.60 -4.45 6.65
N MET A 117 5.81 -5.12 5.80
CA MET A 117 6.30 -6.21 4.96
C MET A 117 7.34 -5.73 3.96
N ASN A 118 7.11 -4.58 3.33
CA ASN A 118 8.06 -3.94 2.43
C ASN A 118 9.41 -3.65 3.12
N MET A 119 9.35 -3.05 4.31
CA MET A 119 10.54 -2.80 5.13
C MET A 119 11.25 -4.09 5.55
N LEU A 120 10.49 -5.12 5.95
CA LEU A 120 11.05 -6.40 6.37
C LEU A 120 11.75 -7.11 5.21
N LEU A 121 11.21 -7.06 4.00
CA LEU A 121 11.84 -7.62 2.80
C LEU A 121 13.19 -6.95 2.53
N PHE A 122 13.24 -5.62 2.44
CA PHE A 122 14.50 -4.92 2.20
C PHE A 122 15.52 -5.14 3.32
N PHE A 123 15.06 -5.23 4.57
CA PHE A 123 15.93 -5.57 5.69
C PHE A 123 16.52 -6.98 5.53
N ALA A 124 15.67 -7.98 5.19
CA ALA A 124 16.12 -9.34 4.96
C ALA A 124 17.12 -9.44 3.79
N PHE A 125 16.86 -8.73 2.69
CA PHE A 125 17.79 -8.65 1.56
C PHE A 125 19.10 -7.98 1.95
N SER A 126 19.05 -6.88 2.69
CA SER A 126 20.26 -6.20 3.17
C SER A 126 21.11 -7.11 4.06
N VAL A 127 20.49 -7.93 4.91
CA VAL A 127 21.20 -8.96 5.68
C VAL A 127 21.84 -9.99 4.74
N GLY A 128 21.10 -10.48 3.75
CA GLY A 128 21.61 -11.36 2.70
C GLY A 128 22.82 -10.77 1.97
N ASP A 129 22.73 -9.54 1.49
CA ASP A 129 23.79 -8.86 0.76
C ASP A 129 25.08 -8.72 1.59
N ILE A 130 24.96 -8.49 2.90
CA ILE A 130 26.11 -8.47 3.81
C ILE A 130 26.73 -9.87 3.93
N LEU A 131 25.91 -10.91 4.08
CA LEU A 131 26.36 -12.29 4.21
C LEU A 131 27.04 -12.80 2.93
N PHE A 132 26.49 -12.47 1.77
CA PHE A 132 27.02 -12.89 0.46
C PHE A 132 28.13 -11.95 -0.06
N GLY A 133 28.29 -10.78 0.57
CA GLY A 133 29.31 -9.79 0.21
C GLY A 133 28.96 -8.92 -1.00
N ASP A 134 27.69 -8.81 -1.38
CA ASP A 134 27.24 -7.96 -2.48
C ASP A 134 27.01 -6.51 -2.01
N ARG A 135 28.05 -5.69 -2.11
CA ARG A 135 28.01 -4.29 -1.64
C ARG A 135 27.16 -3.39 -2.54
N GLN A 136 26.96 -3.76 -3.78
CA GLN A 136 26.16 -2.98 -4.71
C GLN A 136 24.66 -3.17 -4.40
N GLU A 137 24.20 -4.42 -4.31
CA GLU A 137 22.81 -4.74 -3.98
C GLU A 137 22.44 -4.20 -2.57
N LEU A 138 23.38 -4.26 -1.60
CA LEU A 138 23.17 -3.66 -0.27
C LEU A 138 22.85 -2.16 -0.34
N TRP A 139 23.53 -1.44 -1.24
CA TRP A 139 23.33 0.00 -1.40
C TRP A 139 21.98 0.28 -2.06
N GLU A 140 21.62 -0.50 -3.09
CA GLU A 140 20.33 -0.43 -3.76
C GLU A 140 19.19 -0.70 -2.76
N HIS A 141 19.22 -1.80 -2.00
CA HIS A 141 18.23 -2.10 -0.95
C HIS A 141 18.19 -1.03 0.16
N GLY A 142 19.34 -0.48 0.55
CA GLY A 142 19.43 0.64 1.50
C GLY A 142 18.65 1.87 1.03
N THR A 143 18.77 2.25 -0.25
CA THR A 143 18.02 3.38 -0.81
C THR A 143 16.51 3.09 -0.86
N PHE A 144 16.11 1.86 -1.17
CA PHE A 144 14.71 1.49 -1.17
C PHE A 144 14.08 1.48 0.23
N MET A 145 14.84 1.14 1.28
CA MET A 145 14.37 1.32 2.66
C MET A 145 14.10 2.79 2.98
N ILE A 146 14.99 3.71 2.60
CA ILE A 146 14.78 5.15 2.80
C ILE A 146 13.54 5.62 2.05
N LEU A 147 13.37 5.23 0.78
CA LEU A 147 12.19 5.57 0.00
C LEU A 147 10.91 4.98 0.61
N THR A 148 10.98 3.78 1.18
CA THR A 148 9.85 3.13 1.88
C THR A 148 9.44 3.93 3.10
N LEU A 149 10.41 4.38 3.92
CA LEU A 149 10.14 5.25 5.07
C LEU A 149 9.53 6.58 4.63
N MET A 150 10.08 7.22 3.61
CA MET A 150 9.53 8.48 3.08
C MET A 150 8.10 8.30 2.57
N THR A 151 7.82 7.23 1.84
CA THR A 151 6.48 6.92 1.35
C THR A 151 5.50 6.72 2.51
N TYR A 152 5.92 5.99 3.55
CA TYR A 152 5.09 5.76 4.73
C TYR A 152 4.84 7.05 5.52
N GLN A 153 5.83 7.94 5.63
CA GLN A 153 5.65 9.24 6.26
C GLN A 153 4.67 10.13 5.50
N LEU A 154 4.72 10.14 4.16
CA LEU A 154 3.75 10.86 3.33
C LEU A 154 2.33 10.32 3.54
N TYR A 155 2.18 9.00 3.67
CA TYR A 155 0.90 8.38 4.01
C TYR A 155 0.37 8.83 5.39
N LEU A 156 1.24 8.86 6.41
CA LEU A 156 0.85 9.30 7.76
C LEU A 156 0.49 10.79 7.79
N ALA A 157 1.29 11.65 7.16
CA ALA A 157 1.05 13.08 7.08
C ALA A 157 -0.32 13.38 6.47
N ARG A 158 -0.65 12.72 5.35
CA ARG A 158 -1.96 12.83 4.72
C ARG A 158 -3.09 12.34 5.64
N SER A 159 -2.88 11.22 6.33
CA SER A 159 -3.88 10.68 7.24
C SER A 159 -4.17 11.65 8.40
N ALA A 160 -3.15 12.37 8.87
CA ALA A 160 -3.28 13.40 9.88
C ALA A 160 -4.00 14.66 9.35
N GLU A 161 -3.65 15.13 8.15
CA GLU A 161 -4.36 16.26 7.50
C GLU A 161 -5.85 15.99 7.33
N HIS A 162 -6.20 14.78 6.88
CA HIS A 162 -7.60 14.34 6.78
C HIS A 162 -8.32 14.38 8.15
N ALA A 163 -7.64 14.04 9.25
CA ALA A 163 -8.22 14.09 10.59
C ALA A 163 -8.37 15.53 11.12
N GLU A 164 -7.43 16.43 10.80
CA GLU A 164 -7.48 17.84 11.21
C GLU A 164 -8.61 18.61 10.51
N VAL A 165 -8.82 18.38 9.21
CA VAL A 165 -9.92 18.98 8.44
C VAL A 165 -11.30 18.53 8.96
N LEU A 166 -11.39 17.32 9.54
CA LEU A 166 -12.61 16.80 10.16
C LEU A 166 -12.80 17.28 11.63
N GLY A 167 -11.77 17.89 12.24
CA GLY A 167 -11.80 18.54 13.55
C GLY A 167 -11.51 17.63 14.77
N PRO A 168 -11.10 18.19 15.93
CA PRO A 168 -10.77 17.41 17.13
C PRO A 168 -11.95 16.68 17.79
N GLU A 169 -13.19 17.04 17.44
CA GLU A 169 -14.38 16.27 17.83
C GLU A 169 -14.47 14.92 17.09
N TYR A 170 -13.91 14.83 15.87
CA TYR A 170 -13.82 13.58 15.09
C TYR A 170 -12.83 12.59 15.71
N ALA A 171 -11.66 13.05 16.16
CA ALA A 171 -10.67 12.21 16.85
C ALA A 171 -11.21 11.61 18.16
N ARG A 172 -12.12 12.32 18.85
CA ARG A 172 -12.79 11.84 20.06
C ARG A 172 -14.03 10.98 19.78
N ALA A 173 -14.63 11.08 18.59
CA ALA A 173 -15.82 10.33 18.19
C ALA A 173 -15.51 9.05 17.38
N ALA A 174 -14.36 8.99 16.70
CA ALA A 174 -13.92 7.84 15.92
C ALA A 174 -13.15 6.80 16.75
N ASP A 175 -12.54 7.20 17.87
CA ASP A 175 -11.86 6.29 18.80
C ASP A 175 -12.83 5.77 19.89
N LEU A 176 -13.87 5.05 19.46
CA LEU A 176 -14.89 4.51 20.37
C LEU A 176 -14.35 3.43 21.33
N ASN A 177 -13.16 2.88 21.04
CA ASN A 177 -12.52 1.82 21.83
C ASN A 177 -11.22 2.24 22.53
N GLN A 178 -10.81 3.52 22.43
CA GLN A 178 -9.57 4.08 23.00
C GLN A 178 -8.29 3.36 22.55
N ASP A 179 -8.28 2.75 21.37
CA ASP A 179 -7.10 2.06 20.81
C ASP A 179 -6.20 2.98 19.99
N ASN A 180 -6.59 4.26 19.87
CA ASN A 180 -5.86 5.31 19.17
C ASN A 180 -5.72 5.02 17.65
N ARG A 181 -6.68 4.29 17.05
CA ARG A 181 -6.77 4.03 15.62
C ARG A 181 -8.07 4.61 15.07
N VAL A 182 -7.96 5.24 13.90
CA VAL A 182 -9.13 5.69 13.13
C VAL A 182 -9.33 4.69 12.00
N SER A 183 -10.39 3.88 12.08
CA SER A 183 -10.81 3.01 10.97
C SER A 183 -11.85 3.72 10.09
N THR A 184 -11.83 3.43 8.79
CA THR A 184 -12.86 3.90 7.84
C THR A 184 -14.24 3.30 8.11
N GLU A 185 -14.31 2.17 8.81
CA GLU A 185 -15.56 1.51 9.19
C GLU A 185 -16.28 2.27 10.32
N GLU A 186 -15.51 2.80 11.29
CA GLU A 186 -16.03 3.68 12.34
C GLU A 186 -16.54 5.02 11.77
N PHE A 187 -15.89 5.52 10.70
CA PHE A 187 -16.38 6.70 9.97
C PHE A 187 -17.77 6.45 9.36
N ASP A 188 -17.98 5.32 8.67
CA ASP A 188 -19.26 5.01 8.04
C ASP A 188 -20.36 4.83 9.10
N GLN A 189 -20.05 4.15 10.22
CA GLN A 189 -20.98 3.99 11.34
C GLN A 189 -21.34 5.34 12.01
N PHE A 190 -20.36 6.23 12.20
CA PHE A 190 -20.59 7.56 12.74
C PHE A 190 -21.46 8.41 11.80
N MET A 191 -21.18 8.38 10.50
CA MET A 191 -21.96 9.10 9.50
C MET A 191 -23.38 8.57 9.40
N ASP A 192 -23.59 7.25 9.55
CA ASP A 192 -24.93 6.66 9.63
C ASP A 192 -25.69 7.08 10.89
N ARG A 193 -25.00 7.18 12.05
CA ARG A 193 -25.60 7.72 13.28
C ARG A 193 -26.03 9.17 13.13
N LEU A 194 -25.21 10.00 12.49
CA LEU A 194 -25.58 11.41 12.24
C LEU A 194 -26.76 11.52 11.27
N ARG A 195 -26.79 10.69 10.22
CA ARG A 195 -27.92 10.64 9.28
C ARG A 195 -29.21 10.20 9.97
N THR A 196 -29.14 9.19 10.84
CA THR A 196 -30.32 8.74 11.61
C THR A 196 -30.72 9.72 12.69
N ALA A 197 -29.78 10.44 13.33
CA ALA A 197 -30.08 11.50 14.29
C ALA A 197 -30.76 12.72 13.65
N CYS A 198 -30.45 13.03 12.38
CA CYS A 198 -31.15 14.08 11.62
C CYS A 198 -32.57 13.67 11.17
N VAL A 199 -32.90 12.38 11.21
CA VAL A 199 -34.27 11.87 10.99
C VAL A 199 -34.91 11.64 12.36
N ALA A 200 -35.16 12.72 13.10
CA ALA A 200 -35.98 12.62 14.30
C ALA A 200 -37.39 12.10 13.90
N PRO A 201 -37.96 11.10 14.58
CA PRO A 201 -39.35 10.73 14.36
C PRO A 201 -40.23 11.95 14.61
N ALA A 202 -41.20 12.17 13.73
CA ALA A 202 -42.16 13.27 13.86
C ALA A 202 -42.73 13.29 15.30
N PRO A 203 -42.85 14.46 15.94
CA PRO A 203 -43.38 14.53 17.29
C PRO A 203 -44.77 13.89 17.30
N PRO A 204 -45.12 13.12 18.36
CA PRO A 204 -46.42 12.48 18.46
C PRO A 204 -47.50 13.56 18.34
N GLU A 205 -48.41 13.36 17.40
CA GLU A 205 -49.55 14.23 17.13
C GLU A 205 -50.27 14.51 18.45
N ALA A 206 -50.25 15.78 18.88
CA ALA A 206 -50.80 16.18 20.16
C ALA A 206 -52.27 15.76 20.23
N ALA A 207 -52.60 14.86 21.17
CA ALA A 207 -53.94 14.38 21.38
C ALA A 207 -54.90 15.57 21.57
N ALA A 208 -55.87 15.69 20.66
CA ALA A 208 -56.87 16.74 20.67
C ALA A 208 -57.60 16.79 22.03
N PRO A 209 -57.90 18.00 22.57
CA PRO A 209 -58.58 18.14 23.84
C PRO A 209 -59.99 17.54 23.75
N LYS A 210 -60.28 16.59 24.65
CA LYS A 210 -61.63 16.02 24.80
C LYS A 210 -62.58 17.12 25.28
N THR A 211 -63.61 17.38 24.48
CA THR A 211 -64.74 18.24 24.83
C THR A 211 -65.50 17.69 26.04
N PRO A 212 -65.94 18.54 26.98
CA PRO A 212 -66.77 18.09 28.09
C PRO A 212 -68.18 17.83 27.58
N THR A 213 -68.60 16.56 27.58
CA THR A 213 -70.01 16.19 27.39
C THR A 213 -70.82 16.65 28.59
N GLY A 214 -71.86 17.42 28.27
CA GLY A 214 -72.69 18.15 29.21
C GLY A 214 -73.64 17.31 30.05
N ILE A 215 -74.19 18.06 30.99
CA ILE A 215 -75.26 17.82 31.94
C ILE A 215 -76.53 17.31 31.24
N ALA A 216 -77.12 16.25 31.78
CA ALA A 216 -78.56 16.06 31.96
C ALA A 216 -78.79 15.08 33.12
#